data_AF-A0A812LB42-F1
#
_entry.id   AF-A0A812LB42-F1
#
_cell.length_a   1.000
_cell.length_b   1.000
_cell.length_c   1.000
_cell.angle_alpha   90.00
_cell.angle_beta   90.00
_cell.angle_gamma   90.00
#
_symmetry.space_group_name_H-M   'P 1'
#
loop_
_entity.id
_entity.type
_entity.pdbx_description
1 polymer ?
#
loop_
_entity_poly.entity_id
_entity_poly.type
_entity_poly.pdbx_seq_one_letter_code
_entity_poly.pdbx_strand_id
1 'polypeptide(L)'
;MGTAVCSRCSDTGETLPQQWAAWSWGGTEDVVFSEEDLIVTRAATATGTLLDQLQGKWVRQDGFFMGVLSKSRLRWGEAFRGDESLVEEAGPNKVRLQLAGEVHEGSVFAGRHMSIHWADGEIWFLDAELAR
;
A
#
# COMPACT_ATOMS: atom_id res chain seq x y z
N MET A 1 -49.47 -5.68 -22.94
CA MET A 1 -49.78 -6.24 -21.62
C MET A 1 -49.47 -7.72 -21.68
N GLY A 2 -48.33 -8.14 -21.14
CA GLY A 2 -47.87 -9.53 -21.15
C GLY A 2 -47.53 -9.94 -19.73
N THR A 3 -48.41 -10.71 -19.10
CA THR A 3 -48.22 -11.33 -17.80
C THR A 3 -47.30 -12.54 -17.94
N ALA A 4 -46.08 -12.44 -17.43
CA ALA A 4 -45.22 -13.60 -17.25
C ALA A 4 -45.48 -14.21 -15.86
N VAL A 5 -46.11 -15.38 -15.88
CA VAL A 5 -46.32 -16.27 -14.74
C VAL A 5 -45.06 -17.11 -14.58
N CYS A 6 -44.32 -16.94 -13.49
CA CYS A 6 -43.29 -17.89 -13.09
C CYS A 6 -43.91 -18.90 -12.11
N SER A 7 -44.26 -20.07 -12.64
CA SER A 7 -44.62 -21.25 -11.85
C SER A 7 -43.37 -21.99 -11.39
N ARG A 8 -43.23 -22.10 -10.06
CA ARG A 8 -42.95 -23.33 -9.30
C ARG A 8 -41.79 -24.24 -9.78
N CYS A 9 -40.74 -24.30 -8.96
CA CYS A 9 -39.93 -25.49 -8.64
C CYS A 9 -39.55 -25.34 -7.14
N SER A 10 -40.22 -26.04 -6.23
CA SER A 10 -39.78 -27.31 -5.60
C SER A 10 -38.48 -27.10 -4.81
N ASP A 11 -38.58 -26.83 -3.51
CA ASP A 11 -38.71 -27.83 -2.44
C ASP A 11 -37.44 -28.70 -2.36
N THR A 12 -36.52 -28.29 -1.50
CA THR A 12 -35.55 -29.18 -0.89
C THR A 12 -35.52 -28.80 0.58
N GLY A 13 -36.27 -29.57 1.37
CA GLY A 13 -36.24 -29.48 2.81
C GLY A 13 -34.87 -29.84 3.35
N GLU A 14 -34.17 -28.87 3.89
CA GLU A 14 -33.15 -29.09 4.92
C GLU A 14 -33.71 -28.62 6.25
N THR A 15 -34.18 -29.60 7.03
CA THR A 15 -34.52 -29.45 8.43
C THR A 15 -33.24 -29.24 9.21
N LEU A 16 -32.87 -27.98 9.46
CA LEU A 16 -31.80 -27.64 10.39
C LEU A 16 -32.26 -27.99 11.82
N PRO A 17 -31.52 -28.82 12.56
CA PRO A 17 -31.86 -29.10 13.95
C PRO A 17 -31.66 -27.84 14.81
N GLN A 18 -32.74 -27.41 15.46
CA GLN A 18 -32.70 -26.56 16.64
C GLN A 18 -31.86 -27.23 17.72
N GLN A 19 -30.62 -26.79 17.88
CA GLN A 19 -29.82 -27.06 19.08
C GLN A 19 -29.18 -25.76 19.56
N TRP A 20 -30.00 -24.83 20.05
CA TRP A 20 -29.54 -23.76 20.92
C TRP A 20 -29.68 -24.22 22.37
N ALA A 21 -28.91 -25.25 22.75
CA ALA A 21 -28.83 -25.67 24.14
C ALA A 21 -27.94 -24.67 24.90
N ALA A 22 -28.64 -23.85 25.69
CA ALA A 22 -28.19 -23.08 26.84
C ALA A 22 -26.83 -23.50 27.44
N TRP A 23 -25.80 -22.69 27.21
CA TRP A 23 -24.66 -22.60 28.12
C TRP A 23 -24.79 -21.30 28.90
N SER A 24 -25.33 -21.44 30.11
CA SER A 24 -25.30 -20.44 31.16
C SER A 24 -23.84 -20.31 31.64
N TRP A 25 -23.14 -19.27 31.18
CA TRP A 25 -21.99 -18.75 31.90
C TRP A 25 -22.48 -17.55 32.71
N GLY A 26 -22.80 -17.82 33.97
CA GLY A 26 -22.87 -16.79 34.99
C GLY A 26 -21.48 -16.17 35.16
N GLY A 27 -21.44 -14.85 35.25
CA GLY A 27 -20.21 -14.09 35.41
C GLY A 27 -20.38 -12.69 34.86
N THR A 28 -21.23 -11.89 35.50
CA THR A 28 -21.15 -10.43 35.45
C THR A 28 -19.89 -10.01 36.19
N GLU A 29 -18.75 -10.20 35.56
CA GLU A 29 -17.54 -9.47 35.89
C GLU A 29 -17.55 -8.27 34.95
N ASP A 30 -17.87 -7.13 35.55
CA ASP A 30 -17.80 -5.79 34.96
C ASP A 30 -16.32 -5.56 34.57
N VAL A 31 -15.93 -6.07 33.40
CA VAL A 31 -14.63 -5.71 32.85
C VAL A 31 -14.79 -4.31 32.29
N VAL A 32 -14.48 -3.35 33.16
CA VAL A 32 -14.02 -2.02 32.79
C VAL A 32 -12.77 -2.21 31.92
N PHE A 33 -12.97 -2.49 30.64
CA PHE A 33 -11.93 -2.32 29.64
C PHE A 33 -11.83 -0.81 29.42
N SER A 34 -10.83 -0.22 30.07
CA SER A 34 -10.34 1.13 29.80
C SER A 34 -10.13 1.33 28.29
N GLU A 35 -10.22 2.58 27.85
CA GLU A 35 -9.91 3.12 26.52
C GLU A 35 -8.46 2.86 26.03
N GLU A 36 -7.78 1.82 26.51
CA GLU A 36 -6.35 1.56 26.34
C GLU A 36 -6.05 0.41 25.37
N ASP A 37 -7.07 -0.20 24.77
CA ASP A 37 -6.91 -1.15 23.65
C ASP A 37 -7.22 -0.47 22.30
N LEU A 38 -6.67 0.74 22.13
CA LEU A 38 -6.27 1.20 20.81
C LEU A 38 -5.18 0.24 20.36
N ILE A 39 -5.53 -0.74 19.52
CA ILE A 39 -4.58 -1.37 18.62
C ILE A 39 -4.02 -0.22 17.80
N VAL A 40 -2.92 0.34 18.30
CA VAL A 40 -2.06 1.28 17.62
C VAL A 40 -1.68 0.56 16.35
N THR A 41 -2.41 0.88 15.28
CA THR A 41 -1.91 0.75 13.92
C THR A 41 -0.52 1.31 14.02
N ARG A 42 0.48 0.43 13.95
CA ARG A 42 1.90 0.77 13.97
C ARG A 42 2.12 1.67 12.74
N ALA A 43 1.74 2.92 12.86
CA ALA A 43 2.33 4.03 12.16
C ALA A 43 3.77 3.98 12.64
N ALA A 44 4.58 3.22 11.89
CA ALA A 44 6.01 3.28 12.01
C ALA A 44 6.35 4.76 11.88
N THR A 45 6.63 5.38 13.01
CA THR A 45 7.30 6.66 13.12
C THR A 45 8.67 6.45 12.51
N ALA A 46 8.71 6.47 11.17
CA ALA A 46 9.96 6.55 10.43
C ALA A 46 10.51 7.94 10.75
N THR A 47 11.29 8.03 11.82
CA THR A 47 12.09 9.20 12.21
C THR A 47 13.26 9.35 11.23
N GLY A 48 12.95 9.33 9.94
CA GLY A 48 13.90 9.35 8.84
C GLY A 48 13.54 10.47 7.86
N THR A 49 14.55 10.94 7.15
CA THR A 49 14.35 11.88 6.05
C THR A 49 13.42 11.30 4.99
N LEU A 50 12.83 12.13 4.13
CA LEU A 50 12.01 11.64 3.02
C LEU A 50 12.79 10.60 2.18
N LEU A 51 14.08 10.84 1.97
CA LEU A 51 14.97 9.95 1.23
C LEU A 51 15.14 8.59 1.91
N ASP A 52 15.14 8.53 3.25
CA ASP A 52 15.20 7.25 3.99
C ASP A 52 13.94 6.41 3.76
N GLN A 53 12.80 7.06 3.54
CA GLN A 53 11.53 6.37 3.27
C GLN A 53 11.45 5.87 1.82
N LEU A 54 12.18 6.49 0.90
CA LEU A 54 12.18 6.14 -0.53
C LEU A 54 13.18 5.03 -0.89
N GLN A 55 13.91 4.49 0.09
CA GLN A 55 14.91 3.45 -0.15
C GLN A 55 14.24 2.15 -0.62
N GLY A 56 14.81 1.51 -1.64
CA GLY A 56 14.34 0.22 -2.13
C GLY A 56 14.21 0.16 -3.65
N LYS A 57 13.45 -0.84 -4.12
CA LYS A 57 13.23 -1.10 -5.55
C LYS A 57 12.09 -0.25 -6.07
N TRP A 58 12.29 0.37 -7.22
CA TRP A 58 11.30 1.21 -7.89
C TRP A 58 10.88 0.56 -9.20
N VAL A 59 9.56 0.45 -9.37
CA VAL A 59 8.91 -0.05 -10.59
C VAL A 59 7.98 1.01 -11.13
N ARG A 60 7.88 1.14 -12.44
CA ARG A 60 6.91 2.05 -13.07
C ARG A 60 5.51 1.44 -13.07
N GLN A 61 4.48 2.24 -13.37
CA GLN A 61 3.08 1.80 -13.39
C GLN A 61 2.80 0.58 -14.28
N ASP A 62 3.58 0.37 -15.34
CA ASP A 62 3.51 -0.80 -16.22
C ASP A 62 4.24 -2.04 -15.66
N GLY A 63 4.78 -1.96 -14.45
CA GLY A 63 5.59 -3.01 -13.83
C GLY A 63 7.04 -3.02 -14.29
N PHE A 64 7.47 -2.05 -15.10
CA PHE A 64 8.84 -1.98 -15.58
C PHE A 64 9.80 -1.62 -14.45
N PHE A 65 10.84 -2.43 -14.23
CA PHE A 65 11.83 -2.18 -13.19
C PHE A 65 12.72 -0.99 -13.58
N MET A 66 12.62 0.10 -12.83
CA MET A 66 13.39 1.32 -13.06
C MET A 66 14.77 1.23 -12.41
N GLY A 67 14.84 0.77 -11.16
CA GLY A 67 16.09 0.68 -10.44
C GLY A 67 15.95 0.48 -8.93
N VAL A 68 17.08 0.59 -8.23
CA VAL A 68 17.16 0.55 -6.76
C VAL A 68 17.66 1.89 -6.26
N LEU A 69 16.88 2.56 -5.42
CA LEU A 69 17.30 3.79 -4.73
C LEU A 69 18.00 3.42 -3.42
N SER A 70 19.27 3.82 -3.29
CA SER A 70 20.08 3.60 -2.08
C SER A 70 20.90 4.85 -1.73
N LYS A 71 20.80 5.37 -0.48
CA LYS A 71 21.57 6.52 0.02
C LYS A 71 21.59 7.72 -0.95
N SER A 72 20.44 8.08 -1.50
CA SER A 72 20.27 9.18 -2.47
C SER A 72 20.84 8.93 -3.87
N ARG A 73 21.23 7.69 -4.19
CA ARG A 73 21.67 7.27 -5.52
C ARG A 73 20.72 6.23 -6.09
N LEU A 74 20.16 6.53 -7.25
CA LEU A 74 19.33 5.62 -8.03
C LEU A 74 20.22 4.81 -8.97
N ARG A 75 20.39 3.54 -8.64
CA ARG A 75 21.04 2.58 -9.54
C ARG A 75 19.99 2.03 -10.50
N TRP A 76 20.11 2.41 -11.75
CA TRP A 76 19.21 1.97 -12.81
C TRP A 76 19.22 0.45 -13.01
N GLY A 77 18.07 -0.10 -13.42
CA GLY A 77 17.96 -1.50 -13.83
C GLY A 77 18.70 -1.79 -15.13
N GLU A 78 18.96 -3.06 -15.43
CA GLU A 78 19.76 -3.49 -16.59
C GLU A 78 19.23 -3.00 -17.94
N ALA A 79 17.93 -2.70 -18.03
CA ALA A 79 17.33 -2.18 -19.24
C ALA A 79 17.78 -0.74 -19.58
N PHE A 80 18.24 0.00 -18.58
CA PHE A 80 18.80 1.33 -18.76
C PHE A 80 20.33 1.24 -18.65
N ARG A 81 21.02 1.54 -19.75
CA ARG A 81 22.48 1.67 -19.73
C ARG A 81 22.83 3.07 -19.29
N GLY A 82 23.29 3.24 -18.05
CA GLY A 82 23.69 4.53 -17.52
C GLY A 82 24.36 4.44 -16.16
N ASP A 83 25.09 5.50 -15.80
CA ASP A 83 25.63 5.68 -14.46
C ASP A 83 24.49 5.94 -13.44
N GLU A 84 24.78 5.75 -12.16
CA GLU A 84 23.84 6.04 -11.08
C GLU A 84 23.42 7.51 -11.10
N SER A 85 22.11 7.76 -10.95
CA SER A 85 21.58 9.12 -10.87
C SER A 85 21.46 9.59 -9.43
N LEU A 86 21.73 10.88 -9.19
CA LEU A 86 21.55 11.50 -7.88
C LEU A 86 20.07 11.89 -7.69
N VAL A 87 19.51 11.50 -6.54
CA VAL A 87 18.18 11.90 -6.09
C VAL A 87 18.33 12.80 -4.88
N GLU A 88 17.71 13.96 -4.91
CA GLU A 88 17.76 14.94 -3.82
C GLU A 88 16.35 15.33 -3.38
N GLU A 89 16.22 15.71 -2.11
CA GLU A 89 14.97 16.26 -1.59
C GLU A 89 14.83 17.70 -2.08
N ALA A 90 13.75 18.00 -2.79
CA ALA A 90 13.45 19.33 -3.31
C ALA A 90 12.49 20.11 -2.40
N GLY A 91 11.86 19.43 -1.42
CA GLY A 91 10.96 20.03 -0.45
C GLY A 91 10.05 18.98 0.20
N PRO A 92 9.02 19.42 0.95
CA PRO A 92 8.07 18.52 1.60
C PRO A 92 7.38 17.63 0.58
N ASN A 93 7.61 16.31 0.69
CA ASN A 93 7.09 15.31 -0.25
C ASN A 93 7.47 15.58 -1.72
N LYS A 94 8.61 16.21 -1.97
CA LYS A 94 9.13 16.46 -3.32
C LYS A 94 10.56 15.99 -3.45
N VAL A 95 10.85 15.33 -4.56
CA VAL A 95 12.18 14.88 -4.92
C VAL A 95 12.56 15.43 -6.28
N ARG A 96 13.85 15.58 -6.51
CA ARG A 96 14.43 15.86 -7.82
C ARG A 96 15.43 14.79 -8.18
N LEU A 97 15.46 14.43 -9.45
CA LEU A 97 16.36 13.43 -10.02
C LEU A 97 17.12 14.06 -11.17
N GLN A 98 18.44 13.92 -11.15
CA GLN A 98 19.28 14.38 -12.26
C GLN A 98 19.56 13.23 -13.23
N LEU A 99 19.14 13.41 -14.47
CA LEU A 99 19.15 12.41 -15.54
C LEU A 99 19.72 13.04 -16.81
N ALA A 100 20.84 12.54 -17.33
CA ALA A 100 21.47 13.04 -18.56
C ALA A 100 21.68 14.57 -18.61
N GLY A 101 21.86 15.21 -17.44
CA GLY A 101 22.00 16.66 -17.30
C GLY A 101 20.68 17.44 -17.15
N GLU A 102 19.54 16.78 -17.28
CA GLU A 102 18.22 17.34 -17.03
C GLU A 102 17.76 17.04 -15.60
N VAL A 103 16.97 17.94 -15.02
CA VAL A 103 16.41 17.79 -13.67
C VAL A 103 14.92 17.47 -13.80
N HIS A 104 14.54 16.30 -13.32
CA HIS A 104 13.16 15.85 -13.24
C HIS A 104 12.66 16.03 -11.81
N GLU A 105 11.50 16.64 -11.64
CA GLU A 105 10.85 16.79 -10.33
C GLU A 105 9.74 15.78 -10.17
N GLY A 106 9.64 15.21 -8.97
CA GLY A 106 8.63 14.22 -8.60
C GLY A 106 7.96 14.57 -7.28
N SER A 107 6.64 14.37 -7.21
CA SER A 107 5.87 14.48 -5.97
C SER A 107 5.67 13.10 -5.35
N VAL A 108 5.99 12.96 -4.07
CA VAL A 108 5.89 11.72 -3.31
C VAL A 108 4.52 11.59 -2.66
N PHE A 109 3.90 10.42 -2.79
CA PHE A 109 2.64 10.10 -2.14
C PHE A 109 2.81 8.86 -1.26
N ALA A 110 2.62 9.05 0.04
CA ALA A 110 2.58 7.97 1.02
C ALA A 110 1.13 7.48 1.16
N GLY A 111 0.75 6.49 0.35
CA GLY A 111 -0.57 5.84 0.41
C GLY A 111 -0.49 4.40 0.92
N ARG A 112 -1.31 3.50 0.36
CA ARG A 112 -1.17 2.05 0.57
C ARG A 112 0.19 1.53 0.07
N HIS A 113 0.70 2.16 -0.98
CA HIS A 113 2.03 1.98 -1.53
C HIS A 113 2.67 3.35 -1.67
N MET A 114 3.97 3.45 -1.43
CA MET A 114 4.73 4.67 -1.69
C MET A 114 4.83 4.85 -3.21
N SER A 115 4.49 6.03 -3.72
CA SER A 115 4.64 6.35 -5.15
C SER A 115 5.30 7.72 -5.37
N ILE A 116 5.95 7.87 -6.52
CA ILE A 116 6.48 9.14 -7.02
C ILE A 116 5.78 9.44 -8.33
N HIS A 117 5.20 10.64 -8.43
CA HIS A 117 4.58 11.15 -9.64
C HIS A 117 5.50 12.21 -10.24
N TRP A 118 6.14 11.88 -11.35
CA TRP A 118 7.08 12.76 -12.04
C TRP A 118 6.34 13.81 -12.87
N ALA A 119 6.97 14.96 -13.06
CA ALA A 119 6.41 16.08 -13.81
C ALA A 119 6.16 15.77 -15.31
N ASP A 120 6.86 14.76 -15.85
CA ASP A 120 6.66 14.25 -17.20
C ASP A 120 5.43 13.31 -17.34
N GLY A 121 4.76 12.99 -16.22
CA GLY A 121 3.58 12.13 -16.17
C GLY A 121 3.89 10.67 -15.84
N GLU A 122 5.14 10.28 -15.65
CA GLU A 122 5.47 8.95 -15.18
C GLU A 122 5.11 8.74 -13.70
N ILE A 123 4.64 7.54 -13.37
CA ILE A 123 4.33 7.14 -11.98
C ILE A 123 5.17 5.93 -11.62
N TRP A 124 5.94 6.06 -10.55
CA TRP A 124 6.77 4.99 -10.02
C TRP A 124 6.23 4.56 -8.66
N PHE A 125 6.25 3.26 -8.40
CA PHE A 125 5.83 2.62 -7.16
C PHE A 125 7.05 2.00 -6.50
N LEU A 126 7.15 2.17 -5.19
CA LEU A 126 8.11 1.45 -4.37
C LEU A 126 7.62 0.01 -4.22
N ASP A 127 8.43 -0.94 -4.68
CA ASP A 127 8.17 -2.35 -4.49
C ASP A 127 8.42 -2.71 -3.02
N ALA A 128 7.32 -2.86 -2.29
CA ALA A 128 7.29 -3.07 -0.85
C ALA A 128 7.75 -4.48 -0.43
N GLU A 129 7.98 -5.42 -1.35
CA GLU A 129 8.35 -6.80 -1.00
C GLU A 129 9.76 -6.93 -0.38
N LEU A 130 10.61 -5.90 -0.47
CA LEU A 130 12.00 -5.96 0.01
C LEU A 130 12.39 -4.94 1.10
N ALA A 131 11.42 -4.23 1.67
CA ALA A 131 11.66 -3.34 2.81
C ALA A 131 11.61 -4.08 4.17
N ARG A 132 12.20 -5.29 4.24
CA ARG A 132 12.29 -6.10 5.48
C ARG A 132 13.70 -6.17 6.02
#